data_AF-A0A6V8K9R1-F1
#
_entry.id   AF-A0A6V8K9R1-F1
#
_cell.length_a   1.000
_cell.length_b   1.000
_cell.length_c   1.000
_cell.angle_alpha   90.00
_cell.angle_beta   90.00
_cell.angle_gamma   90.00
#
_symmetry.space_group_name_H-M   'P 1'
#
loop_
_entity.id
_entity.type
_entity.pdbx_description
1 polymer ?
#
loop_
_entity_poly.entity_id
_entity_poly.type
_entity_poly.pdbx_seq_one_letter_code
_entity_poly.pdbx_strand_id
1 'polypeptide(L)'
;MRTIRILLLAAGTALAGYGGWLLWPQLPYAAGWLIAGPVLHDALAAPLVGLAGLALGRVLPDRVWRRWVAAGLAITATLLLIAVPLVWRPHPAPPNPGLQDRDYTTGLAIWLTALWTGVLAGAVVSRWRERRAAARIDR
;
A
#
# COMPACT_ATOMS: atom_id res chain seq x y z
N MET A 1 5.90 -29.55 14.39
CA MET A 1 4.95 -28.57 13.80
C MET A 1 3.82 -28.14 14.74
N ARG A 2 3.16 -29.05 15.48
CA ARG A 2 2.07 -28.69 16.43
C ARG A 2 2.49 -27.73 17.54
N THR A 3 3.64 -27.95 18.17
CA THR A 3 4.18 -27.09 19.23
C THR A 3 4.45 -25.67 18.73
N ILE A 4 5.10 -25.53 17.56
CA ILE A 4 5.35 -24.22 16.93
C ILE A 4 4.03 -23.49 16.65
N ARG A 5 3.02 -24.19 16.12
CA ARG A 5 1.69 -23.60 15.89
C ARG A 5 1.04 -23.09 17.18
N ILE A 6 1.11 -23.88 18.26
CA ILE A 6 0.58 -23.49 19.56
C ILE A 6 1.32 -22.27 20.10
N LEU A 7 2.65 -22.24 20.01
CA LEU A 7 3.44 -21.08 20.46
C LEU A 7 3.11 -19.83 19.66
N LEU A 8 2.96 -19.94 18.33
CA LEU A 8 2.57 -18.81 17.48
C LEU A 8 1.16 -18.32 17.82
N LEU A 9 0.21 -19.22 18.07
CA LEU A 9 -1.16 -18.86 18.48
C LEU A 9 -1.18 -18.19 19.85
N ALA A 10 -0.42 -18.71 20.81
CA ALA A 10 -0.32 -18.13 22.15
C ALA A 10 0.34 -16.74 22.10
N ALA A 11 1.45 -16.61 21.38
CA ALA A 11 2.14 -15.33 21.21
C ALA A 11 1.26 -14.30 20.48
N GLY A 12 0.61 -14.70 19.38
CA GLY A 12 -0.27 -13.82 18.63
C GLY A 12 -1.48 -13.35 19.45
N THR A 13 -2.10 -14.25 20.21
CA THR A 13 -3.22 -13.92 21.10
C THR A 13 -2.76 -12.99 22.23
N ALA A 14 -1.60 -13.25 22.83
CA ALA A 14 -1.05 -12.39 23.88
C ALA A 14 -0.75 -10.97 23.36
N LEU A 15 -0.14 -10.85 22.17
CA LEU A 15 0.13 -9.57 21.53
C LEU A 15 -1.16 -8.83 21.15
N ALA A 16 -2.17 -9.55 20.63
CA ALA A 16 -3.47 -8.96 20.32
C ALA A 16 -4.19 -8.46 21.58
N GLY A 17 -4.16 -9.23 22.67
CA GLY A 17 -4.71 -8.82 23.96
C GLY A 17 -3.99 -7.59 24.54
N TYR A 18 -2.67 -7.58 24.49
CA TYR A 18 -1.86 -6.44 24.92
C TYR A 18 -2.12 -5.18 24.08
N GLY A 19 -2.16 -5.32 22.75
CA GLY A 19 -2.50 -4.23 21.83
C GLY A 19 -3.92 -3.71 22.05
N GLY A 20 -4.88 -4.60 22.29
CA GLY A 20 -6.26 -4.24 22.63
C GLY A 20 -6.36 -3.47 23.95
N TRP A 21 -5.59 -3.88 24.95
CA TRP A 21 -5.51 -3.17 26.24
C TRP A 21 -4.94 -1.76 26.08
N LEU A 22 -3.89 -1.59 25.28
CA LEU A 22 -3.32 -0.28 24.94
C LEU A 22 -4.29 0.58 24.11
N LEU A 23 -5.07 -0.04 23.23
CA LEU A 23 -6.03 0.64 22.37
C LEU A 23 -7.29 1.11 23.13
N TRP A 24 -7.69 0.37 24.17
CA TRP A 24 -8.92 0.63 24.92
C TRP A 24 -9.12 2.11 25.34
N PRO A 25 -8.16 2.77 26.02
CA PRO A 25 -8.31 4.18 26.39
C PRO A 25 -8.30 5.14 25.18
N GLN A 26 -7.84 4.69 24.01
CA GLN A 26 -7.73 5.49 22.78
C GLN A 26 -8.94 5.34 21.84
N LEU A 27 -9.87 4.42 22.14
CA LEU A 27 -11.02 4.12 21.28
C LEU A 27 -11.82 5.36 20.84
N PRO A 28 -12.13 6.36 21.70
CA PRO A 28 -12.86 7.54 21.26
C PRO A 28 -12.17 8.33 20.14
N TYR A 29 -10.83 8.27 20.07
CA TYR A 29 -10.02 8.96 19.07
C TYR A 29 -9.66 8.06 17.87
N ALA A 30 -9.57 6.74 18.08
CA ALA A 30 -9.12 5.78 17.09
C ALA A 30 -10.25 5.05 16.34
N ALA A 31 -11.46 4.95 16.92
CA ALA A 31 -12.56 4.18 16.35
C ALA A 31 -12.93 4.65 14.93
N GLY A 32 -12.93 5.97 14.70
CA GLY A 32 -13.14 6.54 13.38
C GLY A 32 -12.13 6.01 12.36
N TRP A 33 -10.84 5.95 12.70
CA TRP A 33 -9.79 5.41 11.83
C TRP A 33 -9.87 3.89 11.64
N LEU A 34 -10.17 3.15 12.72
CA LEU A 34 -10.32 1.69 12.68
C LEU A 34 -11.46 1.23 11.77
N ILE A 35 -12.49 2.05 11.61
CA ILE A 35 -13.64 1.75 10.75
C ILE A 35 -13.48 2.41 9.37
N ALA A 36 -13.21 3.71 9.33
CA ALA A 36 -13.16 4.46 8.07
C ALA A 36 -12.00 4.01 7.18
N GLY A 37 -10.86 3.62 7.74
CA GLY A 37 -9.72 3.10 6.97
C GLY A 37 -10.11 1.88 6.12
N PRO A 38 -10.52 0.76 6.73
CA PRO A 38 -10.98 -0.42 6.01
C PRO A 38 -12.16 -0.14 5.07
N VAL A 39 -13.16 0.62 5.52
CA VAL A 39 -14.34 0.94 4.69
C VAL A 39 -13.93 1.72 3.45
N LEU A 40 -13.12 2.76 3.60
CA LEU A 40 -12.68 3.59 2.46
C LEU A 40 -11.74 2.81 1.55
N HIS A 41 -10.90 1.93 2.11
CA HIS A 41 -10.06 1.04 1.30
C HIS A 41 -10.91 0.07 0.46
N ASP A 42 -11.84 -0.64 1.09
CA ASP A 42 -12.59 -1.72 0.44
C ASP A 42 -13.70 -1.20 -0.48
N ALA A 43 -14.32 -0.07 -0.13
CA ALA A 43 -15.40 0.53 -0.92
C ALA A 43 -14.89 1.48 -2.02
N LEU A 44 -13.68 2.03 -1.90
CA LEU A 44 -13.14 3.02 -2.86
C LEU A 44 -11.81 2.58 -3.47
N ALA A 45 -10.78 2.32 -2.66
CA ALA A 45 -9.44 2.04 -3.17
C ALA A 45 -9.42 0.76 -4.01
N ALA A 46 -9.89 -0.36 -3.46
CA ALA A 46 -9.87 -1.65 -4.13
C ALA A 46 -10.71 -1.64 -5.43
N PRO A 47 -11.94 -1.07 -5.47
CA PRO A 47 -12.68 -0.92 -6.71
C PRO A 47 -11.99 -0.05 -7.75
N LEU A 48 -11.45 1.11 -7.37
CA LEU A 48 -10.76 2.01 -8.30
C LEU A 48 -9.50 1.37 -8.88
N VAL A 49 -8.69 0.71 -8.05
CA VAL A 49 -7.50 -0.03 -8.47
C VAL A 49 -7.89 -1.20 -9.37
N GLY A 50 -8.96 -1.92 -9.04
CA GLY A 50 -9.51 -3.00 -9.85
C GLY A 50 -9.97 -2.52 -11.23
N LEU A 51 -10.74 -1.44 -11.29
CA LEU A 51 -11.23 -0.84 -12.52
C LEU A 51 -10.08 -0.29 -13.37
N ALA A 52 -9.12 0.40 -12.76
CA ALA A 52 -7.91 0.87 -13.42
C ALA A 52 -7.10 -0.31 -13.98
N GLY A 53 -6.92 -1.37 -13.20
CA GLY A 53 -6.25 -2.60 -13.62
C GLY A 53 -6.99 -3.33 -14.76
N LEU A 54 -8.33 -3.31 -14.77
CA LEU A 54 -9.14 -3.85 -15.86
C LEU A 54 -9.02 -3.00 -17.14
N ALA A 55 -9.07 -1.68 -17.03
CA ALA A 55 -8.90 -0.75 -18.15
C ALA A 55 -7.50 -0.90 -18.76
N LEU A 56 -6.47 -0.85 -17.93
CA LEU A 56 -5.08 -1.02 -18.33
C LEU A 56 -4.79 -2.44 -18.83
N GLY A 57 -5.49 -3.46 -18.32
CA GLY A 57 -5.40 -4.82 -18.83
C GLY A 57 -5.82 -4.97 -20.30
N ARG A 58 -6.58 -4.01 -20.86
CA ARG A 58 -6.89 -3.96 -22.30
C ARG A 58 -5.76 -3.36 -23.14
N VAL A 59 -4.87 -2.58 -22.52
CA VAL A 59 -3.80 -1.83 -23.20
C VAL A 59 -2.43 -2.48 -22.99
N LEU A 60 -2.20 -3.12 -21.84
CA LEU A 60 -0.93 -3.79 -21.53
C LEU A 60 -0.98 -5.26 -21.97
N PRO A 61 -0.29 -5.63 -23.06
CA PRO A 61 -0.35 -6.98 -23.62
C PRO A 61 0.40 -8.02 -22.78
N ASP A 62 1.29 -7.58 -21.90
CA ASP A 62 2.22 -8.45 -21.17
C ASP A 62 1.81 -8.62 -19.70
N ARG A 63 1.72 -9.89 -19.26
CA ARG A 63 1.36 -10.28 -17.89
C ARG A 63 2.32 -9.72 -16.84
N VAL A 64 3.61 -9.61 -17.15
CA VAL A 64 4.63 -9.05 -16.24
C VAL A 64 4.31 -7.60 -15.94
N TRP A 65 4.08 -6.81 -16.99
CA TRP A 65 3.77 -5.40 -16.85
C TRP A 65 2.47 -5.19 -16.08
N ARG A 66 1.42 -5.99 -16.38
CA ARG A 66 0.14 -5.91 -15.66
C ARG A 66 0.31 -6.12 -14.16
N ARG A 67 1.14 -7.08 -13.72
CA ARG A 67 1.38 -7.34 -12.29
C ARG A 67 2.05 -6.15 -11.59
N TRP A 68 3.12 -5.63 -12.18
CA TRP A 68 3.87 -4.51 -11.61
C TRP A 68 3.03 -3.22 -11.58
N VAL A 69 2.30 -2.91 -12.65
CA VAL A 69 1.41 -1.74 -12.72
C VAL A 69 0.27 -1.88 -11.71
N ALA A 70 -0.34 -3.05 -11.56
CA ALA A 70 -1.39 -3.26 -10.55
C ALA A 70 -0.88 -3.03 -9.12
N ALA A 71 0.33 -3.51 -8.81
CA ALA A 71 0.98 -3.24 -7.52
C ALA A 71 1.26 -1.74 -7.33
N GLY A 72 1.79 -1.07 -8.35
CA GLY A 72 2.04 0.38 -8.33
C GLY A 72 0.77 1.20 -8.10
N LEU A 73 -0.34 0.82 -8.74
CA LEU A 73 -1.64 1.46 -8.55
C LEU A 73 -2.19 1.25 -7.15
N ALA A 74 -2.10 0.04 -6.61
CA ALA A 74 -2.54 -0.25 -5.24
C ALA A 74 -1.78 0.61 -4.22
N ILE A 75 -0.44 0.69 -4.35
CA ILE A 75 0.39 1.52 -3.47
C ILE A 75 0.05 3.00 -3.66
N THR A 76 -0.12 3.46 -4.91
CA THR A 76 -0.51 4.84 -5.22
C THR A 76 -1.84 5.20 -4.57
N ALA A 77 -2.87 4.35 -4.69
CA ALA A 77 -4.18 4.59 -4.11
C ALA A 77 -4.13 4.73 -2.58
N THR A 78 -3.43 3.81 -1.90
CA THR A 78 -3.23 3.87 -0.45
C THR A 78 -2.46 5.13 -0.03
N LEU A 79 -1.41 5.49 -0.77
CA LEU A 79 -0.64 6.70 -0.50
C LEU A 79 -1.49 7.96 -0.65
N LEU A 80 -2.31 8.05 -1.70
CA LEU A 80 -3.20 9.18 -1.94
C LEU A 80 -4.29 9.30 -0.87
N LEU A 81 -4.83 8.18 -0.40
CA LEU A 81 -5.79 8.15 0.70
C LEU A 81 -5.28 8.85 1.96
N ILE A 82 -3.97 8.74 2.22
CA ILE A 82 -3.31 9.35 3.38
C ILE A 82 -2.82 10.77 3.06
N ALA A 83 -2.23 10.97 1.88
CA ALA A 83 -1.55 12.21 1.53
C ALA A 83 -2.50 13.32 1.08
N VAL A 84 -3.59 13.00 0.36
CA VAL A 84 -4.54 14.01 -0.15
C VAL A 84 -5.15 14.84 0.97
N PRO A 85 -5.61 14.27 2.11
CA PRO A 85 -6.10 15.07 3.23
C PRO A 85 -5.06 16.07 3.77
N LEU A 86 -3.77 15.70 3.78
CA LEU A 86 -2.68 16.54 4.29
C LEU A 86 -2.38 17.71 3.35
N VAL A 87 -2.51 17.50 2.04
CA VAL A 87 -2.35 18.55 1.02
C VAL A 87 -3.56 19.48 0.99
N TRP A 88 -4.77 18.92 1.02
CA TRP A 88 -6.01 19.68 0.86
C TRP A 88 -6.37 20.50 2.11
N ARG A 89 -6.15 19.93 3.31
CA ARG A 89 -6.46 20.60 4.57
C ARG A 89 -5.19 20.75 5.40
N PRO A 90 -4.35 21.77 5.12
CA PRO A 90 -3.15 22.01 5.90
C PRO A 90 -3.52 22.43 7.34
N HIS A 91 -2.71 22.00 8.32
CA HIS A 91 -2.87 22.30 9.76
C HIS A 91 -4.23 21.94 10.40
N PRO A 92 -4.81 20.74 10.16
CA PRO A 92 -6.14 20.39 10.68
C PRO A 92 -6.12 19.95 12.15
N ALA A 93 -4.93 19.73 12.71
CA ALA A 93 -4.69 19.22 14.05
C ALA A 93 -3.92 20.25 14.90
N PRO A 94 -3.88 20.08 16.23
CA PRO A 94 -3.04 20.91 17.10
C PRO A 94 -1.58 20.98 16.62
N PRO A 95 -0.86 22.07 16.94
CA PRO A 95 0.52 22.25 16.48
C PRO A 95 1.39 21.04 16.81
N ASN A 96 1.95 20.42 15.77
CA ASN A 96 2.85 19.28 15.90
C ASN A 96 4.13 19.57 15.10
N PRO A 97 5.22 19.95 15.80
CA PRO A 97 6.50 20.27 15.16
C PRO A 97 6.95 19.14 14.23
N GLY A 98 7.34 19.48 13.00
CA GLY A 98 7.82 18.54 11.99
C GLY A 98 6.74 17.78 11.21
N LEU A 99 5.48 17.77 11.66
CA LEU A 99 4.35 17.30 10.86
C LEU A 99 3.83 18.44 9.97
N GLN A 100 3.58 19.60 10.56
CA GLN A 100 2.96 20.73 9.88
C GLN A 100 3.93 21.54 9.02
N ASP A 101 5.24 21.46 9.31
CA ASP A 101 6.28 22.21 8.61
C ASP A 101 6.70 21.58 7.27
N ARG A 102 6.08 20.46 6.87
CA ARG A 102 6.47 19.70 5.68
C ARG A 102 5.71 20.12 4.44
N ASP A 103 6.44 20.26 3.34
CA ASP A 103 5.86 20.33 2.01
C ASP A 103 5.39 18.94 1.56
N TYR A 104 4.13 18.65 1.87
CA TYR A 104 3.48 17.39 1.50
C TYR A 104 3.31 17.22 -0.01
N THR A 105 3.21 18.31 -0.77
CA THR A 105 3.05 18.25 -2.23
C THR A 105 4.33 17.75 -2.87
N THR A 106 5.46 18.38 -2.51
CA THR A 106 6.79 17.96 -2.99
C THR A 106 7.14 16.57 -2.48
N GLY A 107 6.87 16.26 -1.21
CA GLY A 107 7.09 14.93 -0.65
C GLY A 107 6.30 13.82 -1.37
N LEU A 108 5.03 14.09 -1.69
CA LEU A 108 4.17 13.17 -2.45
C LEU A 108 4.70 12.96 -3.88
N ALA A 109 5.09 14.04 -4.57
CA ALA A 109 5.64 13.97 -5.92
C ALA A 109 6.93 13.14 -5.97
N ILE A 110 7.84 13.33 -5.01
CA ILE A 110 9.07 12.55 -4.88
C ILE A 110 8.75 11.07 -4.66
N TRP A 111 7.83 10.76 -3.73
CA TRP A 111 7.44 9.38 -3.44
C TRP A 111 6.80 8.67 -4.62
N LEU A 112 5.87 9.33 -5.32
CA LEU A 112 5.25 8.77 -6.52
C LEU A 112 6.29 8.55 -7.63
N THR A 113 7.22 9.48 -7.81
CA THR A 113 8.31 9.33 -8.79
C THR A 113 9.19 8.14 -8.44
N ALA A 114 9.62 8.00 -7.19
CA ALA A 114 10.42 6.89 -6.74
C ALA A 114 9.69 5.54 -6.89
N LEU A 115 8.41 5.50 -6.51
CA LEU A 115 7.55 4.32 -6.65
C LEU A 115 7.47 3.87 -8.11
N TRP A 116 7.09 4.76 -9.02
CA TRP A 116 6.89 4.41 -10.43
C TRP A 116 8.22 4.11 -11.14
N THR A 117 9.33 4.72 -10.70
CA THR A 117 10.68 4.32 -11.12
C THR A 117 10.97 2.88 -10.71
N GLY A 118 10.65 2.50 -9.47
CA GLY A 118 10.80 1.13 -8.97
C GLY A 118 9.90 0.12 -9.70
N VAL A 119 8.64 0.48 -9.97
CA VAL A 119 7.70 -0.33 -10.77
C VAL A 119 8.24 -0.57 -12.18
N LEU A 120 8.75 0.48 -12.83
CA LEU A 120 9.35 0.39 -14.16
C LEU A 120 10.59 -0.52 -14.15
N ALA A 121 11.51 -0.28 -13.23
CA ALA A 121 12.72 -1.10 -13.09
C ALA A 121 12.38 -2.58 -12.82
N GLY A 122 11.45 -2.84 -11.91
CA GLY A 122 10.97 -4.19 -11.60
C GLY A 122 10.35 -4.89 -12.81
N ALA A 123 9.48 -4.21 -13.55
CA ALA A 123 8.87 -4.74 -14.77
C ALA A 123 9.90 -5.09 -15.85
N VAL A 124 10.86 -4.19 -16.10
CA VAL A 124 11.94 -4.40 -17.08
C VAL A 124 12.82 -5.58 -16.68
N VAL A 125 13.26 -5.64 -15.42
CA VAL A 125 14.12 -6.73 -14.92
C VAL A 125 13.39 -8.07 -14.95
N SER A 126 12.13 -8.13 -14.48
CA SER A 126 11.33 -9.36 -14.53
C SER A 126 11.17 -9.87 -15.97
N ARG A 127 10.83 -8.98 -16.91
CA ARG A 127 10.67 -9.33 -18.31
C ARG A 127 11.97 -9.83 -18.94
N TRP A 128 13.09 -9.19 -18.62
CA TRP A 128 14.41 -9.62 -19.09
C TRP A 128 14.79 -11.00 -18.55
N ARG A 129 14.46 -11.30 -17.29
CA ARG A 129 14.68 -12.63 -16.69
C ARG A 129 13.84 -13.71 -17.36
N GLU A 130 12.56 -13.45 -17.62
CA GLU A 130 11.67 -14.41 -18.31
C GLU A 130 12.17 -14.73 -19.72
N ARG A 131 12.57 -13.71 -20.48
CA ARG A 131 13.16 -13.89 -21.83
C ARG A 131 14.45 -14.72 -21.81
N ARG A 132 15.32 -14.48 -20.83
CA ARG A 132 16.57 -15.25 -20.68
C ARG A 132 16.33 -16.69 -20.26
N ALA A 133 15.31 -16.95 -19.45
CA ALA A 133 14.94 -18.30 -19.05
C ALA A 133 14.43 -19.10 -20.25
N ALA A 134 13.56 -18.51 -21.08
CA ALA A 134 13.07 -19.16 -22.30
C ALA A 134 14.21 -19.50 -23.27
N ALA A 135 15.13 -18.56 -23.52
CA ALA A 135 16.29 -18.76 -24.40
C ALA A 135 17.31 -19.82 -23.90
N ARG A 136 17.24 -20.23 -22.62
CA ARG A 136 18.07 -21.32 -22.07
C ARG A 136 17.44 -22.69 -22.25
N ILE A 137 16.12 -22.78 -22.41
CA ILE A 137 15.40 -24.06 -22.59
C ILE A 137 15.54 -24.56 -24.03
N ASP A 138 15.69 -23.64 -24.99
CA ASP A 138 15.82 -23.96 -26.42
C ASP A 138 17.26 -24.35 -26.86
N ARG A 139 18.21 -24.47 -25.92
CA ARG A 139 19.59 -24.95 -26.17
C ARG A 139 19.81 -26.30 -25.52
#